data_AF-A0A392Q7T8-F1
#
_entry.id   AF-A0A392Q7T8-F1
#
_cell.length_a   1.000
_cell.length_b   1.000
_cell.length_c   1.000
_cell.angle_alpha   90.00
_cell.angle_beta   90.00
_cell.angle_gamma   90.00
#
_symmetry.space_group_name_H-M   'P 1'
#
loop_
_entity.id
_entity.type
_entity.pdbx_description
1 polymer ?
#
loop_
_entity_poly.entity_id
_entity_poly.type
_entity_poly.pdbx_seq_one_letter_code
_entity_poly.pdbx_strand_id
1 'polypeptide(L)' 'MVASRRGDELVDPLIEIQPSPRSLKRALLVCLRCIDLDANKRPKMGQIVHMLEADDFPFRS' A
#
# COMPACT_ATOMS: atom_id res chain seq x y z
N MET A 1 -2.72 5.34 -11.71
CA MET A 1 -1.42 5.07 -11.05
C MET A 1 -1.36 3.72 -10.30
N VAL A 2 -1.99 2.66 -10.81
CA VAL A 2 -1.65 1.24 -10.51
C VAL A 2 -1.63 0.45 -11.83
N ALA A 3 -1.45 1.14 -12.96
CA ALA A 3 -1.40 0.56 -14.31
C ALA A 3 0.05 0.38 -14.78
N SER A 4 0.96 1.22 -14.31
CA SER A 4 2.40 1.05 -14.51
C SER A 4 2.97 0.27 -13.33
N ARG A 5 3.54 -0.90 -13.59
CA ARG A 5 4.15 -1.83 -12.61
C ARG A 5 5.45 -1.28 -11.96
N ARG A 6 5.58 0.04 -11.80
CA ARG A 6 6.79 0.72 -11.30
C ARG A 6 6.73 0.97 -9.79
N GLY A 7 6.20 0.03 -9.02
CA GLY A 7 6.11 0.18 -7.55
C GLY A 7 7.49 0.11 -6.90
N ASP A 8 8.39 -0.71 -7.46
CA ASP A 8 9.70 -0.99 -6.89
C ASP A 8 10.66 0.22 -6.96
N GLU A 9 10.42 1.17 -7.90
CA GLU A 9 11.18 2.43 -8.00
C GLU A 9 10.88 3.40 -6.85
N LEU A 10 9.81 3.16 -6.08
CA LEU A 10 9.40 4.00 -4.94
C LEU A 10 10.07 3.59 -3.63
N VAL A 11 10.83 2.49 -3.62
CA VAL A 11 11.56 2.05 -2.43
C VAL A 11 12.74 2.98 -2.20
N ASP A 12 12.85 3.49 -0.98
CA ASP A 12 13.99 4.30 -0.58
C ASP A 12 15.30 3.49 -0.73
N PRO A 13 16.29 3.97 -1.50
CA PRO A 13 17.55 3.26 -1.71
C PRO A 13 18.38 3.10 -0.43
N LEU A 14 18.06 3.82 0.65
CA LEU A 14 18.74 3.72 1.95
C LEU A 14 18.19 2.60 2.84
N ILE A 15 17.10 1.93 2.45
CA ILE A 15 16.58 0.78 3.19
C ILE A 15 17.52 -0.41 2.99
N GLU A 16 18.18 -0.83 4.08
CA GLU A 16 19.14 -1.93 4.07
C GLU A 16 18.49 -3.28 3.72
N ILE A 17 17.32 -3.55 4.30
CA ILE A 17 16.55 -4.76 4.04
C ILE A 17 15.33 -4.39 3.20
N GLN A 18 15.45 -4.63 1.90
CA GLN A 18 14.37 -4.30 0.97
C GLN A 18 13.07 -5.04 1.33
N PRO A 19 11.93 -4.34 1.34
CA PRO A 19 10.65 -4.96 1.63
C PRO A 19 10.29 -5.98 0.53
N SER A 20 9.50 -7.00 0.88
CA SER A 20 8.94 -7.88 -0.14
C SER A 20 8.05 -7.08 -1.11
N PRO A 21 7.99 -7.45 -2.41
CA PRO A 21 7.10 -6.80 -3.37
C PRO A 21 5.63 -6.78 -2.91
N ARG A 22 5.22 -7.81 -2.14
CA ARG A 22 3.89 -7.91 -1.54
C ARG A 22 3.66 -6.83 -0.48
N SER A 23 4.60 -6.69 0.46
CA SER A 23 4.55 -5.67 1.52
C SER A 23 4.55 -4.26 0.95
N LEU A 24 5.39 -4.03 -0.07
CA LEU A 24 5.46 -2.74 -0.77
C LEU A 24 4.15 -2.41 -1.50
N LYS A 25 3.62 -3.35 -2.28
CA LYS A 25 2.34 -3.17 -2.98
C LYS A 25 1.20 -2.88 -2.00
N ARG A 26 1.16 -3.58 -0.86
CA ARG A 26 0.20 -3.34 0.22
C ARG A 26 0.31 -1.92 0.75
N ALA A 27 1.50 -1.52 1.19
CA ALA A 27 1.75 -0.17 1.72
C ALA A 27 1.32 0.91 0.71
N LEU A 28 1.70 0.78 -0.56
CA LEU A 28 1.32 1.72 -1.62
C LEU A 28 -0.20 1.81 -1.81
N LEU A 29 -0.91 0.68 -1.80
CA LEU A 29 -2.38 0.66 -1.91
C LEU A 29 -3.05 1.32 -0.70
N VAL A 30 -2.53 1.11 0.51
CA VAL A 30 -3.02 1.79 1.71
C VAL A 30 -2.80 3.30 1.59
N CYS A 31 -1.59 3.73 1.21
CA CYS A 31 -1.26 5.14 1.02
C CYS A 31 -2.20 5.81 0.01
N LEU A 32 -2.44 5.19 -1.14
CA LEU A 32 -3.34 5.71 -2.17
C LEU A 32 -4.78 5.89 -1.66
N ARG A 33 -5.28 4.97 -0.82
CA ARG A 33 -6.61 5.11 -0.19
C ARG A 33 -6.64 6.21 0.86
N CYS A 34 -5.55 6.41 1.62
CA CYS A 34 -5.46 7.47 2.62
C CYS A 34 -5.48 8.88 2.00
N ILE A 35 -5.03 9.03 0.76
CA ILE A 35 -4.98 10.32 0.04
C ILE A 35 -6.09 10.47 -1.00
N ASP A 36 -7.15 9.66 -0.93
CA ASP A 36 -8.28 9.77 -1.86
C ASP A 36 -8.82 11.22 -1.85
N LEU A 37 -9.10 11.74 -3.04
CA LEU A 37 -9.64 13.09 -3.22
C LEU A 37 -10.99 13.24 -2.53
N ASP A 38 -11.77 12.15 -2.46
CA ASP A 38 -12.99 12.09 -1.67
C ASP A 38 -12.67 11.65 -0.24
N ALA A 39 -12.83 12.58 0.70
CA ALA A 39 -12.57 12.34 2.12
C ALA A 39 -13.43 11.21 2.71
N ASN A 40 -14.60 10.91 2.14
CA ASN A 40 -15.47 9.83 2.60
C ASN A 40 -14.95 8.45 2.21
N LYS A 41 -14.08 8.36 1.20
CA LYS A 41 -13.43 7.10 0.77
C LYS A 41 -12.17 6.78 1.56
N ARG A 42 -11.64 7.74 2.32
CA ARG A 42 -10.44 7.54 3.14
C ARG A 42 -10.73 6.57 4.28
N PRO A 43 -9.89 5.56 4.50
CA PRO A 43 -10.08 4.60 5.58
C PRO A 43 -9.90 5.26 6.95
N LYS A 44 -10.61 4.73 7.96
CA LYS A 44 -10.36 5.08 9.37
C LYS A 44 -9.07 4.44 9.86
N MET A 45 -8.45 5.01 10.91
CA MET A 45 -7.19 4.50 11.46
C MET A 45 -7.21 3.00 11.79
N GLY A 46 -8.29 2.48 12.38
CA GLY A 46 -8.40 1.04 12.64
C GLY A 46 -8.39 0.18 11.37
N GLN A 47 -9.01 0.64 10.29
CA GLN A 47 -8.98 -0.04 8.99
C GLN A 47 -7.57 0.02 8.39
N ILE A 48 -6.87 1.14 8.53
CA ILE A 48 -5.47 1.31 8.07
C ILE A 48 -4.56 0.30 8.77
N VAL A 49 -4.65 0.17 10.09
CA VAL A 49 -3.85 -0.80 10.87
C VAL A 49 -4.13 -2.22 10.39
N HIS A 50 -5.40 -2.63 10.31
CA HIS A 50 -5.76 -3.95 9.78
C HIS A 50 -5.25 -4.18 8.36
N MET A 51 -5.33 -3.16 7.49
CA MET A 51 -4.85 -3.24 6.11
C MET A 51 -3.32 -3.38 6.02
N LEU A 52 -2.56 -2.86 6.98
CA LEU A 52 -1.10 -2.96 7.03
C LEU A 52 -0.61 -4.28 7.66
N GLU A 53 -1.34 -4.78 8.66
CA GLU A 53 -1.08 -6.03 9.37
C GLU A 53 -1.58 -7.27 8.61
N ALA A 54 -2.59 -7.13 7.75
CA ALA A 54 -3.15 -8.24 7.00
C ALA A 54 -2.11 -8.81 6.03
N ASP A 55 -1.71 -10.06 6.26
CA ASP A 55 -0.84 -10.80 5.34
C ASP A 55 -1.49 -10.96 3.97
N ASP A 56 -2.78 -11.24 3.90
CA ASP A 56 -3.60 -11.29 2.68
C ASP A 56 -4.50 -10.05 2.53
N PHE A 57 -4.13 -9.17 1.58
CA PHE A 57 -5.09 -8.24 1.01
C PHE A 57 -5.97 -9.01 0.02
N PRO A 58 -7.30 -8.82 -0.03
CA PRO A 58 -8.18 -9.57 -0.91
C PRO A 58 -8.07 -9.03 -2.34
N PHE A 59 -6.97 -9.34 -3.02
CA PHE A 59 -6.83 -9.21 -4.46
C PHE A 59 -6.27 -10.53 -5.01
N ARG A 60 -7.11 -11.57 -4.94
CA ARG A 60 -7.06 -12.66 -5.91
C ARG A 60 -8.09 -12.36 -7.00
N SER A 61 -7.60 -11.96 -8.17
CA SER A 61 -8.23 -12.10 -9.48
C SER A 61 -7.10 -12.09 -10.52
#